data_AF-A0A0N4V815-F1
#
_entry.id   AF-A0A0N4V815-F1
#
_cell.length_a   1.000
_cell.length_b   1.000
_cell.length_c   1.000
_cell.angle_alpha   90.00
_cell.angle_beta   90.00
_cell.angle_gamma   90.00
#
_symmetry.space_group_name_H-M   'P 1'
#
loop_
_entity.id
_entity.type
_entity.pdbx_description
1 polymer ?
#
loop_
_entity_poly.entity_id
_entity_poly.type
_entity_poly.pdbx_seq_one_letter_code
_entity_poly.pdbx_strand_id
1 'polypeptide(L)' 'MLCSFCESFIGGIETGLQNEEKDIEAYANKLCDALTKGNALLDPICKGLLDKELESIIDWLNNNEKPHDVCVKLHLC' A
#
# COMPACT_ATOMS: atom_id res chain seq x y z
N MET A 1 13.59 2.40 6.43
CA MET A 1 12.38 2.63 7.26
C MET A 1 11.16 2.84 6.37
N LEU A 2 11.16 3.83 5.46
CA LEU A 2 10.06 4.04 4.51
C LEU A 2 9.87 2.86 3.55
N CYS A 3 10.96 2.29 3.04
CA CYS A 3 10.91 1.10 2.16
C CYS A 3 10.17 -0.07 2.82
N SER A 4 10.58 -0.48 4.03
CA SER A 4 9.91 -1.58 4.75
C SER A 4 8.45 -1.30 5.09
N PHE A 5 8.10 -0.04 5.37
CA PHE A 5 6.72 0.38 5.56
C PHE A 5 5.91 0.25 4.26
N CYS A 6 6.45 0.75 3.15
CA CYS A 6 5.84 0.64 1.83
C CYS A 6 5.64 -0.84 1.47
N GLU A 7 6.67 -1.68 1.58
CA GLU A 7 6.58 -3.11 1.26
C GLU A 7 5.49 -3.80 2.10
N SER A 8 5.36 -3.43 3.38
CA SER A 8 4.30 -3.97 4.24
C SER A 8 2.90 -3.53 3.80
N PHE A 9 2.76 -2.27 3.37
CA PHE A 9 1.51 -1.73 2.87
C PHE A 9 1.11 -2.37 1.53
N ILE A 10 2.04 -2.41 0.57
CA ILE A 10 1.81 -2.98 -0.76
C ILE A 10 1.56 -4.49 -0.66
N GLY A 11 2.33 -5.23 0.13
CA GLY A 11 2.07 -6.66 0.39
C GLY A 11 0.72 -6.91 1.09
N GLY A 12 0.29 -5.97 1.94
CA GLY A 12 -1.05 -5.97 2.50
C GLY A 12 -2.13 -5.85 1.43
N ILE A 13 -1.99 -4.90 0.49
CA ILE A 13 -2.91 -4.72 -0.65
C ILE A 13 -2.92 -5.98 -1.53
N GLU A 14 -1.75 -6.54 -1.87
CA GLU A 14 -1.63 -7.77 -2.63
C GLU A 14 -2.40 -8.93 -1.98
N THR A 15 -2.27 -9.08 -0.65
CA THR A 15 -3.05 -10.05 0.13
C THR A 15 -4.56 -9.79 0.05
N GLY A 16 -4.98 -8.52 0.08
CA GLY A 16 -6.39 -8.14 -0.07
C GLY A 16 -6.95 -8.52 -1.44
N LEU A 17 -6.18 -8.28 -2.50
CA LEU A 17 -6.54 -8.67 -3.87
C LEU A 17 -6.63 -10.20 -4.03
N GLN A 18 -5.67 -10.94 -3.48
CA GLN A 18 -5.67 -12.41 -3.51
C GLN A 18 -6.86 -13.03 -2.76
N ASN A 19 -7.36 -12.35 -1.72
CA ASN A 19 -8.54 -12.75 -0.97
C ASN A 19 -9.86 -12.23 -1.57
N GLU A 20 -9.82 -11.63 -2.76
CA GLU A 20 -10.97 -11.06 -3.47
C GLU A 20 -11.73 -10.02 -2.62
N GLU A 21 -11.02 -9.16 -1.90
CA GLU A 21 -11.69 -8.18 -1.04
C GLU A 21 -12.58 -7.23 -1.84
N LYS A 22 -13.85 -7.15 -1.42
CA LYS A 22 -14.91 -6.44 -2.14
C LYS A 22 -14.70 -4.93 -2.20
N ASP A 23 -13.99 -4.38 -1.23
CA ASP A 23 -13.71 -2.96 -1.09
C ASP A 23 -12.24 -2.78 -0.71
N ILE A 24 -11.39 -2.79 -1.74
CA ILE A 24 -9.93 -2.71 -1.58
C ILE A 24 -9.50 -1.35 -1.01
N GLU A 25 -10.24 -0.28 -1.30
CA GLU A 25 -9.96 1.06 -0.79
C GLU A 25 -10.19 1.13 0.72
N ALA A 26 -11.35 0.67 1.20
CA ALA A 26 -11.63 0.60 2.63
C ALA A 26 -10.67 -0.34 3.37
N TYR A 27 -10.29 -1.45 2.74
CA TYR A 27 -9.30 -2.37 3.29
C TYR A 27 -7.92 -1.73 3.39
N ALA A 28 -7.44 -1.06 2.34
CA ALA A 28 -6.15 -0.40 2.32
C ALA A 28 -6.12 0.81 3.29
N ASN A 29 -7.24 1.50 3.48
CA ASN A 29 -7.39 2.52 4.52
C ASN A 29 -7.19 1.95 5.94
N LYS A 30 -7.75 0.77 6.24
CA LYS A 30 -7.52 0.06 7.51
C LYS A 30 -6.09 -0.44 7.67
N LEU A 31 -5.45 -0.86 6.58
CA LEU A 31 -4.03 -1.23 6.59
C LEU A 31 -3.17 -0.03 7.00
N CYS A 32 -3.45 1.15 6.46
CA CYS A 32 -2.77 2.36 6.90
C CYS A 32 -2.92 2.57 8.41
N ASP A 33 -4.14 2.54 8.94
CA ASP A 33 -4.38 2.74 10.38
C ASP A 33 -3.62 1.71 11.24
N ALA A 34 -3.58 0.45 10.80
CA ALA A 34 -2.92 -0.64 11.51
C ALA A 34 -1.38 -0.53 11.49
N LEU A 35 -0.81 -0.14 10.35
CA LEU A 35 0.64 -0.02 10.16
C LEU A 35 1.20 1.24 10.82
N THR A 36 0.46 2.35 10.75
CA THR A 36 0.93 3.66 11.21
C THR A 36 0.58 3.87 12.68
N LYS A 37 -0.53 3.30 13.17
CA LYS A 37 -1.09 3.52 14.51
C LYS A 37 -1.21 5.02 14.85
N GLY A 38 -1.57 5.83 13.84
CA GLY A 38 -1.68 7.28 13.99
C GLY A 38 -0.32 8.00 14.13
N ASN A 39 0.77 7.38 13.69
CA ASN A 39 2.08 8.03 13.64
C ASN A 39 2.01 9.27 12.73
N ALA A 40 2.35 10.43 13.30
CA ALA A 40 2.20 11.74 12.62
C ALA A 40 3.00 11.90 11.32
N LEU A 41 3.99 11.04 11.07
CA LEU A 41 4.77 11.04 9.82
C LEU A 41 4.27 9.99 8.83
N LEU A 42 4.08 8.74 9.27
CA LEU A 42 3.72 7.64 8.37
C LEU A 42 2.26 7.67 7.95
N ASP A 43 1.36 8.17 8.81
CA ASP A 43 -0.07 8.18 8.51
C ASP A 43 -0.42 9.08 7.30
N PRO A 44 0.06 10.34 7.24
CA PRO A 44 -0.15 11.17 6.05
C PRO A 44 0.49 10.59 4.77
N ILE A 45 1.64 9.92 4.90
CA ILE A 45 2.29 9.25 3.77
C ILE A 45 1.41 8.10 3.26
N CYS A 46 0.88 7.28 4.17
CA CYS A 46 0.04 6.15 3.80
C CYS A 46 -1.25 6.58 3.12
N LYS A 47 -1.96 7.55 3.71
CA LYS A 47 -3.19 8.10 3.11
C LYS A 47 -2.89 8.78 1.78
N GLY A 48 -1.75 9.47 1.67
CA GLY A 48 -1.31 10.05 0.40
C GLY A 48 -1.06 9.01 -0.71
N LEU A 49 -0.60 7.80 -0.38
CA LEU A 49 -0.50 6.69 -1.33
C LEU A 49 -1.88 6.17 -1.74
N LEU A 50 -2.82 6.05 -0.80
CA LEU A 50 -4.19 5.66 -1.11
C LEU A 50 -4.84 6.65 -2.08
N ASP A 51 -4.76 7.93 -1.76
CA ASP A 51 -5.48 8.98 -2.49
C ASP A 51 -4.95 9.18 -3.92
N LYS A 52 -3.67 8.85 -4.17
CA LYS A 52 -2.99 9.20 -5.43
C LYS A 52 -2.53 8.01 -6.25
N GLU A 53 -2.19 6.91 -5.59
CA GLU A 53 -1.46 5.81 -6.21
C GLU A 53 -2.19 4.47 -6.10
N LEU A 54 -3.33 4.38 -5.39
CA LEU A 54 -4.00 3.10 -5.16
C LEU A 54 -4.36 2.36 -6.46
N GLU A 55 -4.91 3.07 -7.45
CA GLU A 55 -5.21 2.48 -8.76
C GLU A 55 -3.95 1.95 -9.46
N SER A 56 -2.89 2.76 -9.51
CA SER A 56 -1.58 2.35 -10.07
C SER A 56 -0.98 1.15 -9.35
N ILE A 57 -1.07 1.13 -8.02
CA ILE A 57 -0.59 0.02 -7.18
C ILE A 57 -1.34 -1.26 -7.51
N ILE A 58 -2.67 -1.21 -7.61
CA ILE A 58 -3.50 -2.36 -7.99
C ILE A 58 -3.11 -2.87 -9.38
N ASP A 59 -2.93 -1.96 -10.34
CA ASP A 59 -2.52 -2.32 -11.70
C ASP A 59 -1.14 -2.99 -11.73
N TRP A 60 -0.15 -2.47 -11.00
CA TRP A 60 1.17 -3.10 -10.93
C TRP A 60 1.12 -4.49 -10.27
N LEU A 61 0.35 -4.64 -9.19
CA LEU A 61 0.18 -5.94 -8.52
C LEU A 61 -0.54 -6.95 -9.43
N ASN A 62 -1.56 -6.53 -10.17
CA ASN A 62 -2.23 -7.37 -11.17
C ASN A 62 -1.30 -7.79 -12.32
N ASN A 63 -0.25 -7.01 -12.57
CA ASN A 63 0.82 -7.34 -13.52
C ASN A 63 1.96 -8.16 -12.90
N ASN A 64 1.77 -8.70 -11.69
CA ASN A 64 2.75 -9.50 -10.93
C ASN A 64 4.03 -8.74 -10.55
N GLU A 65 3.97 -7.41 -10.45
CA GLU A 65 5.07 -6.64 -9.88
C GLU A 65 5.16 -6.91 -8.37
N LYS A 66 6.37 -7.13 -7.86
CA LYS A 66 6.56 -7.45 -6.45
C LYS A 66 6.42 -6.19 -5.60
N PRO A 67 6.02 -6.30 -4.32
CA PRO A 67 5.93 -5.16 -3.40
C PRO A 67 7.20 -4.29 -3.38
N HIS A 68 8.38 -4.90 -3.44
CA HIS A 68 9.65 -4.19 -3.51
C HIS A 68 9.76 -3.30 -4.77
N ASP A 69 9.46 -3.86 -5.95
CA ASP A 69 9.59 -3.15 -7.23
C ASP A 69 8.59 -1.98 -7.32
N VAL A 70 7.37 -2.18 -6.80
CA VAL A 70 6.37 -1.12 -6.64
C VAL A 70 6.88 0.00 -5.75
N CYS A 71 7.47 -0.34 -4.60
CA CYS A 71 8.01 0.65 -3.68
C CYS A 71 9.21 1.44 -4.22
N VAL A 72 10.00 0.84 -5.13
CA VAL A 72 11.05 1.54 -5.89
C VAL A 72 10.44 2.55 -6.87
N LYS A 73 9.35 2.22 -7.56
CA LYS A 73 8.63 3.17 -8.45
C LYS A 73 8.03 4.34 -7.68
N LEU A 74 7.55 4.08 -6.47
CA LEU A 74 7.01 5.09 -5.56
C LEU A 74 8.09 5.93 -4.87
N HIS A 75 9.38 5.65 -5.13
CA HIS A 75 10.53 6.31 -4.51
C HIS A 75 10.53 6.23 -2.97
N LEU A 76 9.96 5.15 -2.42
CA LEU A 76 9.97 4.83 -0.99
C LEU A 76 11.02 3.78 -0.64
N CYS A 77 11.46 3.04 -1.66
CA CYS A 77 12.74 2.38 -1.80
C CYS A 77 13.51 3.09 -2.95
#